data_AF-D5WEF0-F1
#
_entry.id   AF-D5WEF0-F1
#
_cell.length_a   1.000
_cell.length_b   1.000
_cell.length_c   1.000
_cell.angle_alpha   90.00
_cell.angle_beta   90.00
_cell.angle_gamma   90.00
#
_symmetry.space_group_name_H-M   'P 1'
#
loop_
_entity.id
_entity.type
_entity.pdbx_description
1 polymer ?
#
loop_
_entity_poly.entity_id
_entity_poly.type
_entity_poly.pdbx_seq_one_letter_code
_entity_poly.pdbx_strand_id
1 'polypeptide(L)'
;MLFPIFATAKSNYDFSVTISNSDCLQHLGGGYGDVECYSELQKKLVADSQILYKKLRATIPKGNIHAKLLDEYMATQNASVKYCELPRNAGAEWETEHGGSMFPALQAECIYNLRKTQNEFLKGLLDMADGK
;
A
#
# COMPACT_ATOMS: atom_id res chain seq x y z
N MET A 1 -24.92 52.94 18.07
CA MET A 1 -23.48 52.76 18.32
C MET A 1 -23.01 51.61 17.44
N LEU A 2 -22.14 51.90 16.48
CA LEU A 2 -21.52 50.99 15.52
C LEU A 2 -20.24 50.40 16.11
N PHE A 3 -20.10 49.08 16.16
CA PHE A 3 -18.84 48.36 16.45
C PHE A 3 -18.87 46.96 15.80
N PRO A 4 -17.70 46.36 15.47
CA PRO A 4 -17.30 46.14 14.08
C PRO A 4 -17.40 44.67 13.63
N ILE A 5 -17.43 44.50 12.31
CA ILE A 5 -17.31 43.21 11.63
C ILE A 5 -15.86 42.72 11.80
N PHE A 6 -15.66 41.64 12.55
CA PHE A 6 -14.40 40.91 12.54
C PHE A 6 -14.26 40.18 11.20
N ALA A 7 -13.37 40.68 10.34
CA ALA A 7 -12.87 39.93 9.20
C ALA A 7 -11.99 38.77 9.74
N THR A 8 -12.52 37.55 9.71
CA THR A 8 -11.72 36.35 9.94
C THR A 8 -10.92 36.08 8.66
N ALA A 9 -9.60 36.27 8.74
CA ALA A 9 -8.68 35.85 7.71
C ALA A 9 -8.82 34.33 7.54
N LYS A 10 -9.33 33.88 6.38
CA LYS A 10 -9.26 32.48 5.98
C LYS A 10 -7.79 32.14 5.79
N SER A 11 -7.24 31.47 6.79
CA SER A 11 -5.95 30.81 6.74
C SER A 11 -6.04 29.66 5.72
N ASN A 12 -5.80 29.96 4.46
CA ASN A 12 -5.61 28.95 3.41
C ASN A 12 -4.19 28.39 3.54
N TYR A 13 -3.93 27.61 4.59
CA TYR A 13 -2.81 26.67 4.58
C TYR A 13 -3.37 25.33 4.12
N ASP A 14 -3.63 25.25 2.82
CA ASP A 14 -3.71 23.97 2.14
C ASP A 14 -2.27 23.54 1.87
N PHE A 15 -1.60 23.01 2.89
CA PHE A 15 -0.35 22.27 2.71
C PHE A 15 -0.72 20.88 2.19
N SER A 16 -1.36 20.85 1.02
CA SER A 16 -1.41 19.64 0.21
C SER A 16 -0.08 19.58 -0.52
N VAL A 17 0.99 19.28 0.22
CA VAL A 17 2.21 18.80 -0.42
C VAL A 17 1.83 17.45 -0.96
N THR A 18 1.62 17.45 -2.28
CA THR A 18 1.65 16.24 -3.07
C THR A 18 3.10 15.76 -3.03
N ILE A 19 3.55 15.27 -1.87
CA ILE A 19 4.78 14.49 -1.75
C ILE A 19 4.52 13.35 -2.70
N SER A 20 5.27 13.27 -3.80
CA SER A 20 5.14 12.12 -4.67
C SER A 20 5.37 10.91 -3.77
N ASN A 21 4.48 9.91 -3.76
CA ASN A 21 4.52 8.89 -2.71
C ASN A 21 5.87 8.14 -2.62
N SER A 22 6.76 8.25 -3.61
CA SER A 22 8.14 7.76 -3.52
C SER A 22 9.07 8.60 -2.64
N ASP A 23 8.81 9.90 -2.47
CA ASP A 23 9.67 10.80 -1.71
C ASP A 23 9.59 10.52 -0.20
N CYS A 24 8.43 10.06 0.29
CA CYS A 24 8.31 9.70 1.72
C CYS A 24 9.16 8.48 2.10
N LEU A 25 9.43 7.55 1.16
CA LEU A 25 10.34 6.41 1.38
C LEU A 25 11.81 6.86 1.54
N GLN A 26 12.16 8.07 1.10
CA GLN A 26 13.50 8.63 1.27
C GLN A 26 13.70 9.25 2.66
N HIS A 27 12.64 9.35 3.46
CA HIS A 27 12.62 10.01 4.76
C HIS A 27 12.19 9.08 5.89
N LEU A 28 12.40 7.77 5.74
CA LEU A 28 12.06 6.76 6.75
C LEU A 28 12.96 6.90 7.98
N GLY A 29 12.35 6.91 9.16
CA GLY A 29 13.02 7.12 10.45
C GLY A 29 12.63 6.12 11.54
N GLY A 30 11.88 5.07 11.20
CA GLY A 30 11.34 4.09 12.15
C GLY A 30 10.19 4.64 13.00
N GLY A 31 9.52 5.70 12.55
CA GLY A 31 8.50 6.42 13.31
C GLY A 31 7.07 6.23 12.78
N TYR A 32 6.11 6.92 13.39
CA TYR A 32 4.71 6.91 12.96
C TYR A 32 4.52 7.43 11.52
N GLY A 33 5.36 8.38 11.08
CA GLY A 33 5.34 8.89 9.71
C GLY A 33 5.63 7.81 8.65
N ASP A 34 6.45 6.80 9.00
CA ASP A 34 6.75 5.67 8.13
C ASP A 34 5.49 4.81 7.91
N VAL A 35 4.68 4.60 8.95
CA VAL A 35 3.42 3.85 8.87
C VAL A 35 2.45 4.51 7.89
N GLU A 36 2.31 5.83 7.97
CA GLU A 36 1.44 6.60 7.06
C GLU A 36 1.96 6.54 5.62
N CYS A 37 3.26 6.74 5.41
CA CYS A 37 3.90 6.63 4.11
C CYS A 37 3.65 5.26 3.47
N TYR A 38 3.95 4.17 4.19
CA TYR A 38 3.71 2.81 3.70
C TYR A 38 2.22 2.55 3.45
N SER A 39 1.32 3.02 4.33
CA SER A 39 -0.12 2.79 4.18
C SER A 39 -0.69 3.44 2.92
N GLU A 40 -0.31 4.68 2.60
CA GLU A 40 -0.76 5.36 1.38
C GLU A 40 -0.19 4.71 0.11
N LEU A 41 1.06 4.27 0.15
CA LEU A 41 1.67 3.51 -0.95
C LEU A 41 1.00 2.15 -1.16
N GLN A 42 0.71 1.42 -0.09
CA GLN A 42 -0.02 0.15 -0.14
C GLN A 42 -1.38 0.31 -0.82
N LYS A 43 -2.16 1.34 -0.46
CA LYS A 43 -3.47 1.61 -1.08
C LYS A 43 -3.35 1.77 -2.59
N LYS A 44 -2.35 2.53 -3.05
CA LYS A 44 -2.07 2.71 -4.49
C LYS A 44 -1.70 1.38 -5.16
N LEU A 45 -0.78 0.62 -4.56
CA LEU A 45 -0.37 -0.69 -5.08
C LEU A 45 -1.53 -1.70 -5.15
N VAL A 46 -2.45 -1.68 -4.18
CA VAL A 46 -3.65 -2.54 -4.19
C VAL A 46 -4.59 -2.13 -5.33
N ALA A 47 -4.85 -0.83 -5.50
CA ALA A 47 -5.68 -0.33 -6.60
C ALA A 47 -5.08 -0.68 -7.96
N ASP A 48 -3.78 -0.43 -8.15
CA ASP A 48 -3.08 -0.75 -9.39
C ASP A 48 -3.05 -2.25 -9.68
N SER A 49 -2.82 -3.08 -8.65
CA SER A 49 -2.85 -4.54 -8.80
C SER A 49 -4.22 -5.05 -9.21
N GLN A 50 -5.31 -4.44 -8.73
CA GLN A 50 -6.67 -4.78 -9.16
C GLN A 50 -6.92 -4.40 -10.62
N ILE A 51 -6.38 -3.28 -11.08
CA ILE A 51 -6.46 -2.87 -12.49
C ILE A 51 -5.68 -3.86 -13.36
N LEU A 52 -4.44 -4.20 -13.00
CA LEU A 52 -3.61 -5.17 -13.71
C LEU A 52 -4.26 -6.55 -13.76
N TYR A 53 -4.77 -7.04 -12.63
CA TYR A 53 -5.53 -8.28 -12.54
C TYR A 53 -6.70 -8.30 -13.53
N LYS A 54 -7.53 -7.24 -13.57
CA LYS A 54 -8.68 -7.19 -14.49
C LYS A 54 -8.26 -7.22 -15.95
N LYS A 55 -7.19 -6.50 -16.31
CA LYS A 55 -6.62 -6.50 -17.68
C LYS A 55 -6.11 -7.90 -18.05
N LEU A 56 -5.26 -8.48 -17.22
CA LEU A 56 -4.71 -9.82 -17.42
C LEU A 56 -5.81 -10.87 -17.47
N ARG A 57 -6.81 -10.78 -16.59
CA ARG A 57 -7.93 -11.74 -16.55
C ARG A 57 -8.75 -11.72 -17.84
N ALA A 58 -8.81 -10.58 -18.53
CA ALA A 58 -9.48 -10.43 -19.81
C ALA A 58 -8.68 -10.98 -21.00
N THR A 59 -7.37 -11.14 -20.89
CA THR A 59 -6.55 -11.77 -21.95
C THR A 59 -6.67 -13.30 -21.93
N ILE A 60 -7.10 -13.89 -20.81
CA ILE A 60 -7.25 -15.34 -20.66
C ILE A 60 -8.58 -15.83 -21.27
N PRO A 61 -8.57 -16.80 -22.20
CA PRO A 61 -9.78 -17.37 -22.78
C PRO A 61 -10.75 -17.96 -21.74
N LYS A 62 -12.05 -17.87 -22.01
CA LYS A 62 -13.08 -18.47 -21.14
C LYS A 62 -12.87 -19.99 -21.03
N GLY A 63 -13.01 -20.53 -19.81
CA GLY A 63 -12.82 -21.96 -19.52
C GLY A 63 -11.36 -22.40 -19.39
N ASN A 64 -10.39 -21.51 -19.63
CA ASN A 64 -8.98 -21.83 -19.43
C ASN A 64 -8.64 -21.90 -17.92
N ILE A 65 -7.91 -22.95 -17.50
CA ILE A 65 -7.56 -23.18 -16.09
C ILE A 65 -6.70 -22.07 -15.48
N HIS A 66 -5.91 -21.36 -16.29
CA HIS A 66 -5.05 -20.27 -15.82
C HIS A 66 -5.84 -19.09 -15.27
N ALA A 67 -7.10 -18.92 -15.68
CA ALA A 67 -8.00 -17.96 -15.05
C ALA A 67 -8.18 -18.24 -13.55
N LYS A 68 -8.46 -19.50 -13.21
CA LYS A 68 -8.63 -19.93 -11.82
C LYS A 68 -7.32 -19.78 -11.03
N LEU A 69 -6.19 -20.10 -11.66
CA LEU A 69 -4.87 -19.93 -11.03
C LEU A 69 -4.57 -18.45 -10.73
N LEU A 70 -4.94 -17.53 -11.62
CA LEU A 70 -4.80 -16.09 -11.37
C LEU A 70 -5.73 -15.61 -10.24
N ASP A 71 -6.97 -16.09 -10.19
CA ASP A 71 -7.92 -15.77 -9.13
C ASP A 71 -7.40 -16.29 -7.76
N GLU A 72 -6.88 -17.52 -7.72
CA GLU A 72 -6.25 -18.12 -6.54
C GLU A 72 -4.98 -17.38 -6.09
N TYR A 73 -4.16 -16.93 -7.05
CA TYR A 73 -2.99 -16.10 -6.76
C TYR A 73 -3.41 -14.82 -6.02
N MET A 74 -4.42 -14.08 -6.53
CA MET A 74 -4.90 -12.86 -5.89
C MET A 74 -5.42 -13.11 -4.47
N ALA A 75 -6.17 -14.20 -4.27
CA ALA A 75 -6.66 -14.60 -2.95
C ALA A 75 -5.50 -14.93 -2.00
N THR A 76 -4.49 -15.66 -2.47
CA THR A 76 -3.32 -16.05 -1.68
C THR A 76 -2.47 -14.84 -1.27
N GLN A 77 -2.27 -13.87 -2.17
CA GLN A 77 -1.57 -12.62 -1.84
C GLN A 77 -2.27 -11.86 -0.72
N ASN A 78 -3.61 -11.77 -0.77
CA ASN A 78 -4.39 -11.16 0.31
C ASN A 78 -4.29 -11.93 1.62
N ALA A 79 -4.40 -13.27 1.58
CA ALA A 79 -4.31 -14.11 2.76
C ALA A 79 -2.91 -14.07 3.42
N SER A 80 -1.86 -13.80 2.63
CA SER A 80 -0.47 -13.75 3.09
C SER A 80 -0.13 -12.51 3.92
N VAL A 81 -0.95 -11.46 3.85
CA VAL A 81 -0.77 -10.21 4.64
C VAL A 81 -0.62 -10.48 6.13
N LYS A 82 -1.33 -11.49 6.67
CA LYS A 82 -1.26 -11.86 8.08
C LYS A 82 0.16 -12.22 8.54
N TYR A 83 1.01 -12.73 7.65
CA TYR A 83 2.39 -13.09 8.00
C TYR A 83 3.29 -11.87 8.25
N CYS A 84 2.85 -10.66 7.87
CA CYS A 84 3.53 -9.42 8.23
C CYS A 84 3.41 -9.03 9.71
N GLU A 85 2.66 -9.79 10.51
CA GLU A 85 2.75 -9.70 11.97
C GLU A 85 4.08 -10.27 12.49
N LEU A 86 4.74 -11.18 11.75
CA LEU A 86 5.97 -11.82 12.21
C LEU A 86 7.13 -10.85 12.42
N PRO A 87 7.49 -9.94 11.47
CA PRO A 87 8.55 -8.96 11.70
C PRO A 87 8.26 -8.01 12.86
N ARG A 88 6.99 -7.60 13.02
CA ARG A 88 6.55 -6.79 14.17
C ARG A 88 6.77 -7.53 15.48
N ASN A 89 6.24 -8.74 15.60
CA ASN A 89 6.31 -9.54 16.82
C ASN A 89 7.77 -9.91 17.14
N ALA A 90 8.57 -10.29 16.14
CA ALA A 90 9.99 -10.58 16.32
C ALA A 90 10.78 -9.33 16.77
N GLY A 91 10.50 -8.16 16.19
CA GLY A 91 11.11 -6.90 16.60
C GLY A 91 10.74 -6.48 18.02
N ALA A 92 9.53 -6.83 18.46
CA ALA A 92 9.01 -6.58 19.80
C ALA A 92 9.21 -7.77 20.76
N GLU A 93 10.22 -8.62 20.52
CA GLU A 93 10.58 -9.74 21.41
C GLU A 93 9.42 -10.69 21.77
N TRP A 94 8.48 -10.85 20.85
CA TRP A 94 7.27 -11.70 20.96
C TRP A 94 6.24 -11.24 22.00
N GLU A 95 6.35 -10.00 22.50
CA GLU A 95 5.32 -9.39 23.32
C GLU A 95 4.04 -9.18 22.48
N THR A 96 2.86 -9.16 23.11
CA THR A 96 1.59 -8.91 22.41
C THR A 96 1.05 -7.49 22.63
N GLU A 97 1.52 -6.80 23.66
CA GLU A 97 1.20 -5.42 23.96
C GLU A 97 2.38 -4.54 23.53
N HIS A 98 2.14 -3.61 22.61
CA HIS A 98 3.21 -2.83 22.01
C HIS A 98 3.01 -1.34 22.28
N GLY A 99 3.81 -0.79 23.18
CA GLY A 99 4.04 0.66 23.28
C GLY A 99 5.24 1.05 22.42
N GLY A 100 5.07 2.00 21.49
CA GLY A 100 6.17 2.57 20.70
C GLY A 100 5.89 2.61 19.20
N SER A 101 6.37 3.65 18.52
CA SER A 101 6.05 3.96 17.12
C SER A 101 6.73 3.08 16.08
N MET A 102 7.77 2.32 16.45
CA MET A 102 8.62 1.60 15.49
C MET A 102 8.05 0.25 15.03
N PHE A 103 7.41 -0.51 15.92
CA PHE A 103 6.90 -1.84 15.57
C PHE A 103 5.77 -1.82 14.53
N PRO A 104 4.81 -0.88 14.58
CA PRO A 104 3.82 -0.72 13.51
C PRO A 104 4.46 -0.43 12.14
N ALA A 105 5.61 0.26 12.11
CA ALA A 105 6.32 0.55 10.86
C ALA A 105 6.89 -0.73 10.21
N LEU A 106 7.42 -1.67 11.01
CA LEU A 106 7.88 -2.98 10.50
C LEU A 106 6.77 -3.79 9.83
N GLN A 107 5.57 -3.79 10.42
CA GLN A 107 4.41 -4.44 9.82
C GLN A 107 4.00 -3.73 8.52
N ALA A 108 3.93 -2.40 8.53
CA ALA A 108 3.55 -1.61 7.37
C ALA A 108 4.55 -1.76 6.20
N GLU A 109 5.84 -1.78 6.49
CA GLU A 109 6.89 -2.03 5.49
C GLU A 109 6.72 -3.41 4.85
N CYS A 110 6.52 -4.46 5.65
CA CYS A 110 6.30 -5.81 5.12
C CYS A 110 5.10 -5.86 4.17
N ILE A 111 3.97 -5.25 4.53
CA ILE A 111 2.78 -5.23 3.68
C ILE A 111 3.06 -4.43 2.40
N TYR A 112 3.74 -3.29 2.49
CA TYR A 112 4.15 -2.52 1.31
C TYR A 112 4.98 -3.36 0.34
N ASN A 113 6.02 -4.05 0.84
CA ASN A 113 6.88 -4.89 0.01
C ASN A 113 6.10 -6.05 -0.64
N LEU A 114 5.22 -6.72 0.11
CA LEU A 114 4.34 -7.76 -0.43
C LEU A 114 3.47 -7.22 -1.58
N ARG A 115 2.85 -6.05 -1.42
CA ARG A 115 2.01 -5.43 -2.46
C ARG A 115 2.82 -4.96 -3.67
N LYS A 116 4.04 -4.50 -3.45
CA LYS A 116 4.95 -4.09 -4.52
C LYS A 116 5.32 -5.29 -5.38
N THR A 117 5.78 -6.38 -4.77
CA THR A 117 6.11 -7.62 -5.49
C THR A 117 4.89 -8.19 -6.22
N GLN A 118 3.70 -8.16 -5.58
CA GLN A 118 2.46 -8.57 -6.25
C GLN A 118 2.19 -7.75 -7.52
N ASN A 119 2.31 -6.43 -7.43
CA ASN A 119 2.08 -5.51 -8.54
C ASN A 119 3.06 -5.75 -9.70
N GLU A 120 4.35 -5.85 -9.38
CA GLU A 120 5.42 -6.12 -10.35
C GLU A 120 5.21 -7.45 -11.07
N PHE A 121 4.82 -8.50 -10.34
CA PHE A 121 4.50 -9.80 -10.93
C PHE A 121 3.32 -9.72 -11.90
N LEU A 122 2.21 -9.08 -11.51
CA LEU A 122 1.04 -8.92 -12.38
C LEU A 122 1.36 -8.10 -13.63
N LYS A 123 2.18 -7.06 -13.48
CA LYS A 123 2.65 -6.25 -14.61
C LYS A 123 3.48 -7.10 -15.58
N GLY A 124 4.44 -7.88 -15.07
CA GLY A 124 5.25 -8.76 -15.90
C GLY A 124 4.40 -9.81 -16.66
N LEU A 125 3.39 -10.38 -15.99
CA LEU A 125 2.44 -11.29 -16.66
C LEU A 125 1.65 -10.61 -17.78
N LEU A 126 1.20 -9.37 -17.56
CA LEU A 126 0.48 -8.61 -18.57
C LEU A 126 1.37 -8.24 -19.75
N ASP A 127 2.61 -7.79 -19.50
CA ASP A 127 3.57 -7.46 -20.56
C ASP A 127 3.85 -8.69 -21.44
N MET A 128 4.05 -9.87 -20.84
CA MET A 128 4.21 -11.13 -21.58
C MET A 128 2.95 -11.53 -22.35
N ALA A 129 1.75 -11.33 -21.80
CA ALA A 129 0.49 -11.63 -22.48
C ALA A 129 0.20 -10.69 -23.66
N ASP A 130 0.65 -9.44 -23.55
CA ASP A 130 0.54 -8.41 -24.60
C ASP A 130 1.65 -8.53 -25.66
N GLY A 131 2.60 -9.46 -25.51
CA GLY A 131 3.70 -9.69 -26.44
C GLY A 131 4.79 -8.61 -26.41
N LYS A 132 5.01 -7.98 -25.25
CA LYS A 132 6.05 -6.97 -25.02
C LYS A 132 7.25 -7.52 -24.27
#